data_AF-A0A349BUV1-F1
#
_entry.id   AF-A0A349BUV1-F1
#
_cell.length_a   1.000
_cell.length_b   1.000
_cell.length_c   1.000
_cell.angle_alpha   90.00
_cell.angle_beta   90.00
_cell.angle_gamma   90.00
#
_symmetry.space_group_name_H-M   'P 1'
#
loop_
_entity.id
_entity.type
_entity.pdbx_description
1 polymer ?
#
loop_
_entity_poly.entity_id
_entity_poly.type
_entity_poly.pdbx_seq_one_letter_code
_entity_poly.pdbx_strand_id
1 'polypeptide(L)'
;MYWQVYLHKTSLVAELLLVKALERFQLLFDKKTESLEANHMLYPFLTNSTSGELSEAVLDHYLTLDDSDLLQVLKSWRNHSDETLRKLSDQLINRRLPKIIIQEKKFTEEEVERQKNRLEQRFKANQADSD
;
A
#
# COMPACT_ATOMS: atom_id res chain seq x y z
N MET A 1 -12.14 -23.53 6.48
CA MET A 1 -11.51 -22.83 5.33
C MET A 1 -11.79 -21.32 5.34
N TYR A 2 -13.01 -20.84 5.09
CA TYR A 2 -13.29 -19.39 4.96
C TYR A 2 -12.79 -18.53 6.14
N TRP A 3 -13.28 -18.78 7.35
CA TRP A 3 -12.91 -17.96 8.51
C TRP A 3 -11.48 -18.17 9.02
N GLN A 4 -11.01 -19.42 8.94
CA GLN A 4 -9.70 -19.80 9.50
C GLN A 4 -8.54 -19.47 8.57
N VAL A 5 -8.77 -19.41 7.25
CA VAL A 5 -7.72 -19.25 6.24
C VAL A 5 -7.93 -17.97 5.43
N TYR A 6 -9.04 -17.86 4.69
CA TYR A 6 -9.27 -16.72 3.78
C TYR A 6 -9.48 -15.41 4.52
N LEU A 7 -10.27 -15.42 5.60
CA LEU A 7 -10.54 -14.26 6.44
C LEU A 7 -9.66 -14.23 7.69
N HIS A 8 -8.51 -14.92 7.64
CA HIS A 8 -7.59 -14.86 8.75
C HIS A 8 -7.09 -13.42 8.91
N LYS A 9 -7.31 -12.86 10.11
CA LYS A 9 -7.04 -11.44 10.42
C LYS A 9 -5.67 -10.96 9.92
N THR A 10 -4.62 -11.76 10.08
CA THR A 10 -3.26 -11.37 9.67
C THR A 10 -3.09 -11.29 8.15
N SER A 11 -3.75 -12.18 7.40
CA SER A 11 -3.73 -12.15 5.93
C SER A 11 -4.45 -10.90 5.42
N LEU A 12 -5.58 -10.56 6.03
CA LEU A 12 -6.33 -9.35 5.72
C LEU A 12 -5.50 -8.08 5.96
N VAL A 13 -4.68 -8.04 7.03
CA VAL A 13 -3.78 -6.89 7.26
C VAL A 13 -2.76 -6.76 6.14
N ALA A 14 -2.13 -7.87 5.75
CA ALA A 14 -1.10 -7.85 4.71
C ALA A 14 -1.70 -7.40 3.36
N GLU A 15 -2.88 -7.91 3.00
CA GLU A 15 -3.60 -7.47 1.80
C GLU A 15 -3.93 -5.98 1.84
N LEU A 16 -4.49 -5.49 2.95
CA LEU A 16 -4.82 -4.08 3.10
C LEU A 16 -3.58 -3.18 3.00
N LEU A 17 -2.45 -3.59 3.59
CA LEU A 17 -1.20 -2.85 3.47
C LEU A 17 -0.69 -2.82 2.03
N LEU A 18 -0.81 -3.93 1.29
CA LEU A 18 -0.42 -3.99 -0.13
C LEU A 18 -1.27 -3.03 -0.97
N VAL A 19 -2.58 -3.05 -0.78
CA VAL A 19 -3.51 -2.11 -1.45
C VAL A 19 -3.12 -0.67 -1.11
N LYS A 20 -2.88 -0.35 0.16
CA LYS A 20 -2.48 1.01 0.58
C LYS A 20 -1.12 1.44 0.00
N ALA A 21 -0.17 0.52 -0.18
CA ALA A 21 1.10 0.83 -0.82
C ALA A 21 0.91 1.17 -2.31
N LEU A 22 0.10 0.38 -3.03
CA LEU A 22 -0.23 0.63 -4.44
C LEU A 22 -0.99 1.95 -4.62
N GLU A 23 -2.03 2.20 -3.81
CA GLU A 23 -2.79 3.47 -3.81
C GLU A 23 -1.89 4.68 -3.50
N ARG A 24 -0.95 4.53 -2.54
CA ARG A 24 -0.01 5.60 -2.21
C ARG A 24 0.90 5.91 -3.38
N PHE A 25 1.39 4.87 -4.06
CA PHE A 25 2.24 5.03 -5.23
C PHE A 25 1.49 5.70 -6.40
N GLN A 26 0.27 5.26 -6.70
CA GLN A 26 -0.60 5.89 -7.68
C GLN A 26 -0.81 7.38 -7.36
N LEU A 27 -1.08 7.72 -6.10
CA LEU A 27 -1.23 9.12 -5.68
C LEU A 27 0.04 9.96 -5.94
N LEU A 28 1.23 9.40 -5.75
CA LEU A 28 2.50 10.11 -6.01
C LEU A 28 2.72 10.32 -7.51
N PHE A 29 2.35 9.33 -8.32
CA PHE A 29 2.38 9.40 -9.77
C PHE A 29 1.39 10.47 -10.30
N ASP A 30 0.14 10.46 -9.82
CA ASP A 30 -0.89 11.43 -10.20
C ASP A 30 -0.49 12.87 -9.85
N LYS A 31 0.21 13.05 -8.72
CA LYS A 31 0.76 14.34 -8.28
C LYS A 31 2.03 14.75 -9.02
N LYS A 32 2.53 13.94 -9.96
CA LYS A 32 3.80 14.15 -10.69
C LYS A 32 5.01 14.33 -9.77
N THR A 33 4.93 13.80 -8.56
CA THR A 33 6.05 13.80 -7.59
C THR A 33 6.97 12.59 -7.83
N GLU A 34 6.41 11.54 -8.43
CA GLU A 34 7.14 10.36 -8.86
C GLU A 34 7.01 10.21 -10.37
N SER A 35 8.11 9.86 -11.05
CA SER A 35 8.12 9.54 -12.47
C SER A 35 8.44 8.07 -12.67
N LEU A 36 7.69 7.42 -13.56
CA LEU A 36 7.94 6.04 -13.93
C LEU A 36 8.55 5.95 -15.32
N GLU A 37 9.60 5.16 -15.41
CA GLU A 37 10.11 4.69 -16.68
C GLU A 37 9.05 3.80 -17.37
N ALA A 38 9.01 3.85 -18.70
CA ALA A 38 8.03 3.08 -19.48
C ALA A 38 8.17 1.55 -19.30
N ASN A 39 9.34 1.08 -18.85
CA ASN A 39 9.61 -0.33 -18.56
C ASN A 39 9.12 -0.78 -17.18
N HIS A 40 8.62 0.14 -16.35
CA HIS A 40 8.18 -0.22 -15.01
C HIS A 40 6.88 -1.02 -15.06
N MET A 41 6.81 -2.09 -14.26
CA MET A 41 5.63 -2.94 -14.09
C MET A 41 4.30 -2.21 -14.08
N LEU A 42 4.21 -1.18 -13.24
CA LEU A 42 2.96 -0.47 -12.98
C LEU A 42 2.64 0.57 -14.07
N TYR A 43 3.59 0.89 -14.96
CA TYR A 43 3.45 1.96 -15.93
C TYR A 43 2.19 1.80 -16.80
N PRO A 44 1.93 0.65 -17.45
CA PRO A 44 0.76 0.51 -18.32
C PRO A 44 -0.58 0.61 -17.57
N PHE A 45 -0.61 0.34 -16.26
CA PHE A 45 -1.84 0.44 -15.47
C PHE A 45 -2.09 1.85 -14.93
N LEU A 46 -1.02 2.63 -14.72
CA LEU A 46 -1.11 3.99 -14.19
C LEU A 46 -1.32 5.04 -15.30
N THR A 47 -0.83 4.78 -16.51
CA THR A 47 -1.00 5.71 -17.64
C THR A 47 -2.29 5.53 -18.41
N ASN A 48 -2.87 4.32 -18.41
CA ASN A 48 -4.10 4.03 -19.13
C ASN A 48 -5.31 4.20 -18.20
N SER A 49 -6.30 4.99 -18.62
CA SER A 49 -7.54 5.15 -17.87
C SER A 49 -8.26 3.81 -17.73
N THR A 50 -8.50 3.38 -16.49
CA THR A 50 -9.17 2.13 -16.12
C THR A 50 -10.67 2.07 -16.47
N SER A 51 -11.19 3.07 -17.19
CA SER A 51 -12.62 3.28 -17.44
C SER A 51 -13.11 2.76 -18.81
N GLY A 52 -12.40 1.82 -19.42
CA GLY A 52 -12.71 1.28 -20.75
C GLY A 52 -12.23 -0.15 -20.96
N GLU A 53 -12.33 -0.63 -22.20
CA GLU A 53 -11.75 -1.92 -22.60
C GLU A 53 -10.23 -1.90 -22.43
N LEU A 54 -9.67 -2.94 -21.80
CA LEU A 54 -8.21 -3.08 -21.74
C LEU A 54 -7.68 -3.22 -23.17
N SER A 55 -6.67 -2.43 -23.52
CA SER A 55 -5.97 -2.63 -24.78
C SER A 55 -5.20 -3.95 -24.77
N GLU A 56 -5.04 -4.55 -25.94
CA GLU A 56 -4.27 -5.80 -26.11
C GLU A 56 -2.85 -5.67 -25.52
N ALA A 57 -2.21 -4.51 -25.69
CA ALA A 57 -0.89 -4.25 -25.11
C ALA A 57 -0.87 -4.26 -23.57
N VAL A 58 -1.91 -3.75 -22.90
CA VAL A 58 -2.01 -3.81 -21.43
C VAL A 58 -2.28 -5.23 -20.97
N LEU A 59 -3.09 -5.98 -21.73
CA LEU A 59 -3.37 -7.38 -21.44
C LEU A 59 -2.10 -8.25 -21.58
N ASP A 60 -1.36 -8.10 -22.68
CA ASP A 60 -0.10 -8.80 -22.90
C ASP A 60 0.88 -8.50 -21.77
N HIS A 61 1.00 -7.23 -21.37
CA HIS A 61 1.82 -6.85 -20.22
C HIS A 61 1.34 -7.49 -18.92
N TYR A 62 0.04 -7.47 -18.63
CA TYR A 62 -0.54 -8.11 -17.45
C TYR A 62 -0.22 -9.61 -17.38
N LEU A 63 -0.23 -10.30 -18.53
CA LEU A 63 0.10 -11.73 -18.61
C LEU A 63 1.58 -12.03 -18.33
N THR A 64 2.46 -11.03 -18.36
CA THR A 64 3.87 -11.20 -17.98
C THR A 64 4.11 -11.09 -16.48
N LEU A 65 3.16 -10.57 -15.71
CA LEU A 65 3.37 -10.23 -14.31
C LEU A 65 3.21 -11.44 -13.40
N ASP A 66 4.05 -11.50 -12.37
CA ASP A 66 3.91 -12.46 -11.28
C ASP A 66 4.14 -11.84 -9.88
N ASP A 67 4.25 -12.69 -8.86
CA ASP A 67 4.49 -12.23 -7.49
C ASP A 67 5.91 -11.68 -7.28
N SER A 68 6.90 -12.15 -8.06
CA SER A 68 8.31 -11.79 -7.90
C SER A 68 8.56 -10.33 -8.26
N ASP A 69 7.87 -9.92 -9.29
CA ASP A 69 7.66 -8.60 -9.82
C ASP A 69 7.11 -7.60 -8.78
N LEU A 70 5.99 -7.93 -8.13
CA LEU A 70 5.45 -7.15 -7.01
C LEU A 70 6.43 -7.09 -5.84
N LEU A 71 7.09 -8.20 -5.51
CA LEU A 71 8.09 -8.26 -4.46
C LEU A 71 9.31 -7.38 -4.77
N GLN A 72 9.74 -7.30 -6.03
CA GLN A 72 10.84 -6.44 -6.46
C GLN A 72 10.47 -4.96 -6.26
N VAL A 73 9.27 -4.56 -6.68
CA VAL A 73 8.77 -3.19 -6.49
C VAL A 73 8.69 -2.85 -5.00
N LEU A 74 8.10 -3.73 -4.18
CA LEU A 74 8.02 -3.53 -2.74
C LEU A 74 9.40 -3.42 -2.08
N LYS A 75 10.39 -4.21 -2.52
CA LYS A 75 11.77 -4.11 -2.02
C LYS A 75 12.41 -2.78 -2.40
N SER A 76 12.18 -2.29 -3.62
CA SER A 76 12.65 -0.97 -4.07
C SER A 76 12.09 0.15 -3.21
N TRP A 77 10.77 0.11 -2.94
CA TRP A 77 10.08 1.14 -2.16
C TRP A 77 10.53 1.27 -0.71
N ARG A 78 11.24 0.29 -0.15
CA ARG A 78 11.84 0.40 1.20
C ARG A 78 12.89 1.50 1.32
N ASN A 79 13.46 1.96 0.20
CA ASN A 79 14.42 3.05 0.18
C ASN A 79 13.84 4.33 -0.45
N HIS A 80 12.51 4.36 -0.65
CA HIS A 80 11.84 5.50 -1.26
C HIS A 80 11.88 6.73 -0.34
N SER A 81 11.92 7.91 -0.93
CA SER A 81 11.93 9.20 -0.23
C SER A 81 10.64 9.41 0.57
N ASP A 82 9.48 9.12 -0.05
CA ASP A 82 8.17 9.12 0.60
C ASP A 82 8.12 8.18 1.81
N GLU A 83 7.95 8.78 2.99
CA GLU A 83 7.95 8.06 4.27
C GLU A 83 6.81 7.04 4.37
N THR A 84 5.63 7.36 3.80
CA THR A 84 4.45 6.49 3.88
C THR A 84 4.67 5.24 3.04
N LEU A 85 5.06 5.40 1.78
CA LEU A 85 5.36 4.28 0.89
C LEU A 85 6.48 3.41 1.46
N ARG A 86 7.57 4.03 1.92
CA ARG A 86 8.69 3.34 2.58
C ARG A 86 8.23 2.49 3.76
N LYS A 87 7.42 3.07 4.66
CA LYS A 87 6.92 2.36 5.84
C LYS A 87 6.01 1.19 5.48
N LEU A 88 5.06 1.38 4.56
CA LEU A 88 4.14 0.32 4.14
C LEU A 88 4.89 -0.85 3.51
N SER A 89 5.85 -0.56 2.63
CA SER A 89 6.68 -1.58 1.98
C SER A 89 7.61 -2.29 2.97
N ASP A 90 8.22 -1.58 3.92
CA ASP A 90 9.05 -2.20 4.94
C ASP A 90 8.23 -3.12 5.86
N GLN A 91 7.01 -2.72 6.22
CA GLN A 91 6.09 -3.54 7.01
C GLN A 91 5.72 -4.85 6.31
N LEU A 92 5.48 -4.82 5.00
CA LEU A 92 5.18 -6.01 4.21
C LEU A 92 6.40 -6.93 4.10
N ILE A 93 7.54 -6.40 3.66
CA ILE A 93 8.76 -7.18 3.42
C ILE A 93 9.32 -7.80 4.71
N ASN A 94 9.29 -7.04 5.82
CA ASN A 94 9.76 -7.54 7.12
C ASN A 94 8.66 -8.19 7.97
N ARG A 95 7.45 -8.34 7.42
CA ARG A 95 6.28 -8.91 8.11
C ARG A 95 5.96 -8.22 9.45
N ARG A 96 6.21 -6.91 9.55
CA ARG A 96 5.92 -6.06 10.73
C ARG A 96 4.51 -5.48 10.61
N LEU A 97 3.51 -6.35 10.57
CA LEU A 97 2.12 -5.98 10.34
C LEU A 97 1.51 -5.28 11.56
N PRO A 98 0.68 -4.22 11.37
CA PRO A 98 -0.02 -3.58 12.46
C PRO A 98 -1.03 -4.52 13.12
N LYS A 99 -1.27 -4.30 14.41
CA LYS A 99 -2.31 -5.02 15.14
C LYS A 99 -3.68 -4.53 14.67
N ILE A 100 -4.56 -5.47 14.33
CA ILE A 100 -5.97 -5.16 14.01
C ILE A 100 -6.93 -5.75 15.02
N ILE A 101 -8.11 -5.14 15.07
CA ILE A 101 -9.28 -5.58 15.82
C ILE A 101 -10.41 -5.73 14.80
N ILE A 102 -11.05 -6.89 14.79
CA ILE A 102 -12.24 -7.14 13.98
C ILE A 102 -13.42 -7.20 14.94
N GLN A 103 -14.46 -6.43 14.65
CA GLN A 103 -15.68 -6.38 15.46
C GLN A 103 -16.90 -6.27 14.54
N GLU A 104 -18.03 -6.78 15.02
CA GLU A 104 -19.30 -6.79 14.28
C GLU A 104 -19.89 -5.39 14.16
N LYS A 105 -19.79 -4.59 15.22
CA LYS A 105 -20.27 -3.21 15.24
C LYS A 105 -19.22 -2.29 14.64
N LYS A 106 -19.67 -1.30 13.88
CA LYS A 106 -18.78 -0.25 13.36
C LYS A 106 -18.08 0.46 14.52
N PHE A 107 -16.82 0.83 14.31
CA PHE A 107 -16.09 1.71 15.24
C PHE A 107 -16.85 3.03 15.40
N THR A 108 -16.93 3.54 16.63
CA THR A 108 -17.54 4.85 16.87
C THR A 108 -16.61 5.96 16.38
N GLU A 109 -17.17 7.14 16.09
CA GLU A 109 -16.36 8.29 15.68
C GLU A 109 -15.35 8.68 16.76
N GLU A 110 -15.74 8.60 18.04
CA GLU A 110 -14.85 8.83 19.18
C GLU A 110 -13.66 7.86 19.22
N GLU A 111 -13.90 6.57 18.94
CA GLU A 111 -12.83 5.58 18.89
C GLU A 111 -11.83 5.86 17.78
N VAL A 112 -12.32 6.23 16.59
CA VAL A 112 -11.51 6.59 15.43
C VAL A 112 -10.71 7.86 15.72
N GLU A 113 -11.35 8.88 16.26
CA GLU A 113 -10.73 10.16 16.56
C GLU A 113 -9.65 10.03 17.63
N ARG A 114 -9.88 9.18 18.64
CA ARG A 114 -8.84 8.83 19.64
C ARG A 114 -7.62 8.20 18.99
N GLN A 115 -7.78 7.33 17.98
CA GLN A 115 -6.63 6.73 17.30
C GLN A 115 -5.90 7.75 16.42
N LYS A 116 -6.61 8.65 15.73
CA LYS A 116 -5.99 9.73 14.94
C LYS A 116 -5.14 10.63 15.83
N ASN A 117 -5.70 11.13 16.94
CA ASN A 117 -4.98 11.96 17.90
C ASN A 117 -3.71 11.26 18.42
N ARG A 118 -3.80 9.96 18.72
CA ARG A 118 -2.63 9.17 19.14
C ARG A 118 -1.57 9.06 18.05
N LEU A 119 -1.96 8.93 16.79
CA LEU A 119 -1.04 8.89 15.65
C LEU A 119 -0.37 10.26 15.44
N GLU A 120 -1.14 11.35 15.52
CA GLU A 120 -0.61 12.72 15.41
C GLU A 120 0.40 13.04 16.51
N GLN A 121 0.10 12.69 17.76
CA GLN A 121 1.04 12.87 18.87
C GLN A 121 2.34 12.09 18.65
N ARG A 122 2.26 10.85 18.19
CA ARG A 122 3.44 10.04 17.84
C ARG A 122 4.22 10.64 16.68
N PHE A 123 3.53 11.20 15.70
CA PHE A 123 4.18 11.81 14.54
C PHE A 123 4.95 13.08 14.94
N LYS A 124 4.34 13.94 15.77
CA LYS A 124 5.00 15.12 16.34
C LYS A 124 6.22 14.75 17.20
N ALA A 125 6.11 13.71 18.03
CA ALA A 125 7.23 13.24 18.85
C ALA A 125 8.41 12.74 17.99
N ASN A 126 8.13 11.95 16.95
CA ASN A 126 9.18 11.46 16.06
C ASN A 126 9.85 12.58 15.23
N GLN A 127 9.14 13.68 14.94
CA GLN A 127 9.73 14.86 14.29
C GLN A 127 10.65 15.64 15.25
N ALA A 128 10.25 15.77 16.52
CA ALA A 128 11.06 16.45 17.54
C ALA A 128 12.35 15.69 17.91
N ASP A 129 12.36 14.37 17.76
CA ASP A 129 13.55 13.51 17.99
C ASP A 129 14.49 13.43 16.77
N SER A 130 14.13 14.02 15.63
CA SER A 130 14.93 14.01 14.38
C SER A 130 15.67 15.32 14.10
N ASP A 131 15.59 16.30 15.01
CA ASP A 131 16.41 17.53 15.07
C ASP A 131 17.53 17.38 16.12
#